data_AF-A0A7Y5VV19-F1
#
_entry.id   AF-A0A7Y5VV19-F1
#
_cell.length_a   1.000
_cell.length_b   1.000
_cell.length_c   1.000
_cell.angle_alpha   90.00
_cell.angle_beta   90.00
_cell.angle_gamma   90.00
#
_symmetry.space_group_name_H-M   'P 1'
#
loop_
_entity.id
_entity.type
_entity.pdbx_description
1 polymer ?
#
loop_
_entity_poly.entity_id
_entity_poly.type
_entity_poly.pdbx_seq_one_letter_code
_entity_poly.pdbx_strand_id
1 'polypeptide(L)'
;MRPTRQIEEPQMVDLLKQAFLVGVGLAAMTRDRVEQYARDLADNAKLSADKGQEFVKEVMGRAEKARSDMEARVQAAVNDALRKTDLATRDDLAQIVARVDALEKKLAGHS
;
A
#
# COMPACT_ATOMS: atom_id res chain seq x y z
N MET A 1 42.15 32.41 -2.02
CA MET A 1 40.72 32.16 -2.23
C MET A 1 40.48 30.66 -2.23
N ARG A 2 39.69 30.12 -1.29
CA ARG A 2 39.23 28.72 -1.32
C ARG A 2 37.77 28.74 -1.81
N PRO A 3 37.38 27.97 -2.84
CA PRO A 3 36.00 27.91 -3.27
C PRO A 3 35.20 27.05 -2.29
N THR A 4 34.18 27.63 -1.68
CA THR A 4 33.19 26.94 -0.87
C THR A 4 32.45 25.94 -1.76
N ARG A 5 32.56 24.64 -1.46
CA ARG A 5 31.71 23.60 -2.08
C ARG A 5 30.26 23.96 -1.78
N GLN A 6 29.51 24.36 -2.81
CA GLN A 6 28.05 24.32 -2.74
C GLN A 6 27.66 22.85 -2.65
N ILE A 7 27.27 22.41 -1.46
CA ILE A 7 26.57 21.15 -1.30
C ILE A 7 25.15 21.46 -1.79
N GLU A 8 24.82 21.03 -3.01
CA GLU A 8 23.44 21.04 -3.48
C GLU A 8 22.62 20.20 -2.50
N GLU A 9 21.80 20.84 -1.66
CA GLU A 9 20.78 20.13 -0.93
C GLU A 9 19.82 19.55 -1.98
N PRO A 10 19.73 18.21 -2.15
CA PRO A 10 18.71 17.67 -3.03
C PRO A 10 17.38 18.23 -2.52
N GLN A 11 16.68 18.97 -3.39
CA GLN A 11 15.38 19.54 -3.05
C GLN A 11 14.56 18.40 -2.45
N MET A 12 13.95 18.59 -1.29
CA MET A 12 13.27 17.53 -0.54
C MET A 12 12.28 16.74 -1.43
N VAL A 13 11.75 17.39 -2.46
CA VAL A 13 10.94 16.84 -3.55
C VAL A 13 11.63 15.72 -4.33
N ASP A 14 12.91 15.84 -4.68
CA ASP A 14 13.64 14.83 -5.44
C ASP A 14 13.95 13.60 -4.59
N LEU A 15 14.25 13.78 -3.29
CA LEU A 15 14.35 12.67 -2.34
C LEU A 15 13.03 11.91 -2.23
N LEU A 16 11.91 12.63 -2.16
CA LEU A 16 10.56 12.05 -2.11
C LEU A 16 10.20 11.30 -3.40
N LYS A 17 10.53 11.87 -4.57
CA LYS A 17 10.34 11.20 -5.86
C LYS A 17 11.17 9.92 -5.95
N GLN A 18 12.43 9.95 -5.52
CA GLN A 18 13.28 8.76 -5.50
C GLN A 18 12.74 7.71 -4.53
N ALA A 19 12.32 8.10 -3.32
CA ALA A 19 11.71 7.18 -2.37
C ALA A 19 10.41 6.56 -2.92
N PHE A 20 9.60 7.35 -3.62
CA PHE A 20 8.40 6.87 -4.30
C PHE A 20 8.72 5.88 -5.43
N LEU A 21 9.68 6.20 -6.31
CA LEU A 21 10.12 5.30 -7.38
C LEU A 21 10.71 3.99 -6.85
N VAL A 22 11.51 4.07 -5.78
CA VAL A 22 12.04 2.90 -5.09
C VAL A 22 10.90 2.10 -4.45
N GLY A 23 9.95 2.75 -3.81
CA GLY A 23 8.75 2.12 -3.25
C GLY A 23 7.90 1.42 -4.32
N VAL A 24 7.70 2.05 -5.48
CA VAL A 24 7.00 1.46 -6.63
C VAL A 24 7.80 0.32 -7.24
N GLY A 25 9.12 0.46 -7.37
CA GLY A 25 10.00 -0.59 -7.90
C GLY A 25 10.04 -1.83 -6.99
N LEU A 26 10.07 -1.63 -5.67
CA LEU A 26 9.99 -2.69 -4.68
C LEU A 26 8.59 -3.33 -4.64
N ALA A 27 7.52 -2.53 -4.74
CA ALA A 27 6.15 -3.05 -4.81
C ALA A 27 5.84 -3.77 -6.14
N ALA A 28 6.51 -3.40 -7.23
CA ALA A 28 6.41 -4.04 -8.54
C ALA A 28 7.26 -5.32 -8.65
N MET A 29 8.08 -5.64 -7.65
CA MET A 29 8.76 -6.94 -7.62
C MET A 29 7.71 -8.04 -7.49
N THR A 30 7.64 -8.88 -8.52
CA THR A 30 6.75 -10.04 -8.53
C THR A 30 7.30 -11.14 -7.61
N ARG A 31 6.41 -12.04 -7.18
CA ARG A 31 6.75 -13.23 -6.39
C ARG A 31 7.97 -13.96 -6.98
N ASP A 32 7.95 -14.19 -8.29
CA ASP A 32 9.02 -14.89 -9.01
C ASP A 32 10.36 -14.15 -8.94
N ARG A 33 10.34 -12.81 -8.99
CA ARG A 33 11.56 -11.99 -8.90
C ARG A 33 12.16 -12.08 -7.51
N VAL A 34 11.33 -11.94 -6.47
CA VAL A 34 11.78 -12.06 -5.06
C VAL A 34 12.36 -13.46 -4.82
N GLU A 35 11.72 -14.49 -5.35
CA GLU A 35 12.18 -15.87 -5.24
C GLU A 35 13.53 -16.07 -5.93
N GLN A 36 13.70 -15.54 -7.15
CA GLN A 36 14.96 -15.59 -7.88
C GLN A 36 16.09 -14.89 -7.11
N TYR A 37 15.86 -13.67 -6.61
CA TYR A 37 16.84 -12.96 -5.80
C TYR A 37 17.22 -13.73 -4.52
N ALA A 38 16.25 -14.36 -3.87
CA ALA A 38 16.51 -15.17 -2.69
C ALA A 38 17.36 -16.41 -3.01
N ARG A 39 17.10 -17.06 -4.15
CA ARG A 39 17.90 -18.19 -4.65
C ARG A 39 19.32 -17.76 -4.99
N ASP A 40 19.47 -16.68 -5.76
CA ASP A 40 20.77 -16.13 -6.12
C ASP A 40 21.59 -15.76 -4.87
N LEU A 41 20.95 -15.19 -3.85
CA LEU A 41 21.63 -14.83 -2.61
C LEU A 41 22.04 -16.06 -1.79
N ALA A 42 21.20 -17.11 -1.76
CA ALA A 42 21.52 -18.37 -1.09
C ALA A 42 22.73 -19.08 -1.75
N ASP A 43 22.76 -19.08 -3.09
CA ASP A 43 23.85 -19.66 -3.88
C ASP A 43 25.15 -18.87 -3.71
N ASN A 44 25.08 -17.55 -3.77
CA ASN A 44 26.23 -16.67 -3.52
C ASN A 44 26.79 -16.80 -2.10
N ALA A 45 25.91 -17.02 -1.12
CA ALA A 45 26.29 -17.29 0.27
C ALA A 45 26.79 -18.73 0.49
N LYS A 46 26.81 -19.58 -0.55
CA LYS A 46 27.23 -20.98 -0.51
C LYS A 46 26.49 -21.78 0.57
N LEU A 47 25.19 -21.50 0.73
CA LEU A 47 24.36 -22.26 1.66
C LEU A 47 24.24 -23.71 1.17
N SER A 48 24.18 -24.67 2.10
CA SER A 48 23.81 -26.04 1.75
C SER A 48 22.39 -26.07 1.18
N ALA A 49 22.06 -27.07 0.36
CA ALA A 49 20.76 -27.17 -0.30
C ALA A 49 19.57 -26.98 0.67
N ASP A 50 19.63 -27.63 1.84
CA ASP A 50 18.60 -27.52 2.86
C ASP A 50 18.48 -26.10 3.43
N LYS A 51 19.61 -25.45 3.73
CA LYS A 51 19.64 -24.08 4.27
C LYS A 51 19.23 -23.05 3.22
N GLY A 52 19.57 -23.27 1.96
CA GLY A 52 19.18 -22.42 0.85
C GLY A 52 17.67 -22.45 0.61
N GLN A 53 17.06 -23.65 0.62
CA GLN A 53 15.60 -23.78 0.52
C GLN A 53 14.87 -23.13 1.69
N GLU A 54 15.37 -23.33 2.92
CA GLU A 54 14.80 -22.70 4.11
C GLU A 54 14.87 -21.17 4.03
N PHE A 55 16.02 -20.63 3.63
CA PHE A 55 16.22 -19.19 3.42
C PHE A 55 15.26 -18.61 2.38
N VAL A 56 15.14 -19.24 1.21
CA VAL A 56 14.20 -18.80 0.16
C VAL A 56 12.78 -18.79 0.71
N LYS A 57 12.36 -19.86 1.40
CA LYS A 57 11.02 -19.95 2.00
C LYS A 57 10.78 -18.85 3.03
N GLU A 58 11.77 -18.55 3.85
CA GLU A 58 11.70 -17.47 4.85
C GLU A 58 11.55 -16.10 4.20
N VAL A 59 12.35 -15.79 3.17
CA VAL A 59 12.27 -14.52 2.43
C VAL A 59 10.90 -14.38 1.76
N MET A 60 10.41 -15.44 1.13
CA MET A 60 9.09 -15.43 0.50
C MET A 60 7.96 -15.21 1.51
N GLY A 61 7.99 -15.89 2.66
CA GLY A 61 7.01 -15.69 3.71
C GLY A 61 7.03 -14.28 4.30
N ARG A 62 8.23 -13.68 4.45
CA ARG A 62 8.38 -12.29 4.89
C ARG A 62 7.83 -11.30 3.86
N ALA A 63 8.10 -11.53 2.58
CA ALA A 63 7.59 -10.69 1.50
C ALA A 63 6.05 -10.72 1.45
N GLU A 64 5.44 -11.90 1.59
CA GLU A 64 3.99 -12.07 1.60
C GLU A 64 3.34 -11.36 2.81
N LYS A 65 3.95 -11.50 4.00
CA LYS A 65 3.50 -10.78 5.20
C LYS A 65 3.62 -9.26 5.05
N ALA A 66 4.76 -8.77 4.57
CA ALA A 66 4.99 -7.34 4.36
C ALA A 66 3.98 -6.74 3.36
N ARG A 67 3.65 -7.49 2.31
CA ARG A 67 2.61 -7.12 1.34
C ARG A 67 1.24 -7.01 2.01
N SER A 68 0.82 -8.02 2.76
CA SER A 68 -0.47 -8.01 3.48
C SER A 68 -0.57 -6.85 4.47
N ASP A 69 0.50 -6.58 5.23
CA ASP A 69 0.53 -5.46 6.18
C ASP A 69 0.44 -4.11 5.47
N MET A 70 1.08 -3.98 4.31
CA MET A 70 1.01 -2.78 3.48
C MET A 70 -0.39 -2.57 2.89
N GLU A 71 -1.02 -3.63 2.35
CA GLU A 71 -2.40 -3.59 1.86
C GLU A 71 -3.36 -3.12 2.97
N ALA A 72 -3.23 -3.66 4.19
CA ALA A 72 -4.04 -3.24 5.34
C ALA A 72 -3.83 -1.76 5.71
N ARG A 73 -2.59 -1.27 5.70
CA ARG A 73 -2.28 0.14 5.98
C ARG A 73 -2.82 1.07 4.91
N VAL A 74 -2.70 0.70 3.64
CA VAL A 74 -3.27 1.48 2.52
C VAL A 74 -4.79 1.54 2.64
N GLN A 75 -5.44 0.41 2.92
CA GLN A 75 -6.89 0.37 3.11
C GLN A 75 -7.34 1.28 4.27
N ALA A 76 -6.62 1.23 5.40
CA ALA A 76 -6.91 2.11 6.54
C ALA A 76 -6.72 3.59 6.18
N ALA A 77 -5.61 3.94 5.52
CA ALA A 77 -5.34 5.32 5.10
C ALA A 77 -6.39 5.86 4.12
N VAL A 78 -6.83 5.05 3.16
CA VAL A 78 -7.90 5.41 2.22
C VAL A 78 -9.23 5.59 2.96
N ASN A 79 -9.60 4.66 3.84
CA ASN A 79 -10.82 4.76 4.64
C ASN A 79 -10.82 6.02 5.51
N ASP A 80 -9.70 6.34 6.16
CA ASP A 80 -9.55 7.55 6.97
C ASP A 80 -9.61 8.82 6.13
N ALA A 81 -9.03 8.82 4.93
CA ALA A 81 -9.13 9.94 4.00
C ALA A 81 -10.59 10.17 3.56
N LEU A 82 -11.29 9.10 3.18
CA LEU A 82 -12.70 9.16 2.79
C LEU A 82 -13.61 9.65 3.92
N ARG A 83 -13.35 9.23 5.17
CA ARG A 83 -14.09 9.71 6.35
C ARG A 83 -13.89 11.21 6.63
N LYS A 84 -12.75 11.77 6.21
CA LYS A 84 -12.42 13.20 6.37
C LYS A 84 -12.98 14.06 5.25
N THR A 85 -13.52 13.45 4.19
CA THR A 85 -14.21 14.17 3.12
C THR A 85 -15.71 14.15 3.35
N ASP A 86 -16.42 15.21 2.95
CA ASP A 86 -17.90 15.31 3.00
C ASP A 86 -18.60 14.42 1.96
N LEU A 87 -18.10 13.20 1.74
CA LEU A 87 -18.64 12.25 0.79
C LEU A 87 -19.63 11.31 1.49
N ALA A 88 -20.88 11.32 1.02
CA ALA A 88 -21.89 10.39 1.49
C ALA A 88 -21.55 8.95 1.06
N THR A 89 -21.63 8.00 2.00
CA THR A 89 -21.45 6.58 1.70
C THR A 89 -22.70 6.00 1.03
N ARG A 90 -22.58 4.78 0.47
CA ARG A 90 -23.75 4.07 -0.08
C ARG A 90 -24.81 3.80 0.99
N ASP A 91 -24.39 3.55 2.23
CA ASP A 91 -25.30 3.30 3.35
C ASP A 91 -26.05 4.57 3.74
N ASP A 92 -25.36 5.73 3.76
CA ASP A 92 -26.00 7.02 4.00
C ASP A 92 -27.09 7.31 2.95
N LEU A 93 -26.80 7.03 1.67
CA LEU A 93 -27.78 7.16 0.59
C LEU A 93 -28.97 6.22 0.78
N ALA A 94 -28.73 4.96 1.13
CA ALA A 94 -29.78 3.97 1.35
C ALA A 94 -30.70 4.38 2.51
N GLN A 95 -30.13 4.92 3.59
CA GLN A 95 -30.92 5.47 4.70
C GLN A 95 -31.77 6.67 4.28
N ILE A 96 -31.22 7.57 3.47
CA ILE A 96 -31.97 8.72 2.95
C ILE A 96 -33.13 8.23 2.06
N VAL A 97 -32.89 7.30 1.13
CA VAL A 97 -33.94 6.74 0.26
C VAL A 97 -35.05 6.10 1.10
N ALA A 98 -34.71 5.27 2.08
CA ALA A 98 -35.72 4.64 2.95
C ALA A 98 -36.54 5.67 3.75
N ARG A 99 -35.91 6.76 4.20
CA ARG A 99 -36.61 7.86 4.88
C ARG A 99 -37.53 8.62 3.93
N VAL A 100 -37.10 8.87 2.70
CA VAL A 100 -37.92 9.51 1.66
C VAL A 100 -39.14 8.65 1.34
N ASP A 101 -38.96 7.36 1.07
CA ASP A 101 -40.07 6.42 0.80
C ASP A 101 -41.09 6.38 1.95
N ALA A 102 -40.61 6.38 3.20
CA ALA A 102 -41.47 6.37 4.37
C ALA A 102 -42.28 7.67 4.51
N LEU A 103 -41.69 8.82 4.16
CA LEU A 103 -42.38 10.11 4.18
C LEU A 103 -43.41 10.21 3.04
N GLU A 104 -43.05 9.76 1.84
CA GLU A 104 -43.96 9.71 0.69
C GLU A 104 -45.20 8.86 0.99
N LYS A 105 -45.03 7.67 1.59
CA LYS A 105 -46.15 6.82 2.02
C LYS A 105 -47.05 7.50 3.05
N LYS A 106 -46.47 8.24 4.00
CA LYS A 106 -47.25 8.96 5.03
C LYS A 106 -48.06 10.12 4.46
N LEU A 107 -47.50 10.83 3.46
CA LEU A 107 -48.18 11.90 2.74
C LEU A 107 -49.30 11.37 1.86
N ALA A 108 -49.07 10.25 1.16
CA ALA A 108 -50.09 9.59 0.33
C ALA A 108 -51.29 9.06 1.14
N GLY A 109 -51.08 8.69 2.42
CA GLY A 109 -52.16 8.27 3.33
C GLY A 109 -52.96 9.42 3.97
N HIS A 110 -52.60 10.68 3.70
CA HIS A 110 -53.29 11.89 4.19
C HIS A 110 -54.11 12.60 3.09
N SER A 111 -54.22 12.01 1.90
CA SER A 111 -55.13 12.43 0.80
C SER A 111 -56.28 11.45 0.68
#